data_AF-A0A956ZD05-F1
#
_entry.id   AF-A0A956ZD05-F1
#
_cell.length_a   1.000
_cell.length_b   1.000
_cell.length_c   1.000
_cell.angle_alpha   90.00
_cell.angle_beta   90.00
_cell.angle_gamma   90.00
#
_symmetry.space_group_name_H-M   'P 1'
#
loop_
_entity.id
_entity.type
_entity.pdbx_description
1 polymer ?
#
loop_
_entity_poly.entity_id
_entity_poly.type
_entity_poly.pdbx_seq_one_letter_code
_entity_poly.pdbx_strand_id
1 'polypeptide(L)'
;MTQIHQDIIGKNLDAARALGAEKEFIANRAMKQDGKAVVFSFFGEWARTKLDRNAVHDLRGEMHPSKPSALWQADSALINLAGSLSVSRISALEIPISEHSSRIEEARDTVVRDIRPYIIEKEKQEQKELLVKLESNQIRFASEKERFELLEATKERLRALAPESRQARPQYTRALKSLRNFCQVIIESMESAEEIVMKDLILNGSISFVETMMEPVETSWKGIPGRSEDLPREKPEDQTGIDRLKTISEHLNIKIEAIDAKQFKRLEKIATQPIIKEILERHESGDLPRDGSIFFFLDSDRPLLRIDACEKPKPRPGQSKESAIRHAVKTPEFLDISRLDKGIGPDGAGLFRFAEMTDRIVGAIILTPVVQDGQIVKLPGMKKPKRQVKELIGEVPECIEPTMSYGAVLNKFRPKIEKLLADKLMY
;
A
#
# COMPACT_ATOMS: atom_id res chain seq x y z
N MET A 1 -19.94 -13.64 -31.39
CA MET A 1 -21.18 -12.86 -31.53
C MET A 1 -22.15 -13.62 -32.40
N THR A 2 -23.23 -14.17 -31.84
CA THR A 2 -24.26 -14.85 -32.63
C THR A 2 -25.07 -13.82 -33.43
N GLN A 3 -25.35 -14.12 -34.70
CA GLN A 3 -26.15 -13.33 -35.66
C GLN A 3 -27.38 -12.63 -35.04
N ILE A 4 -28.01 -13.27 -34.06
CA ILE A 4 -29.19 -12.80 -33.32
C ILE A 4 -28.94 -11.48 -32.56
N HIS A 5 -27.73 -11.28 -32.00
CA HIS A 5 -27.39 -10.05 -31.27
C HIS A 5 -27.20 -8.85 -32.20
N GLN A 6 -26.65 -9.07 -33.40
CA GLN A 6 -26.52 -8.01 -34.42
C GLN A 6 -27.88 -7.63 -35.01
N ASP A 7 -28.78 -8.62 -35.18
CA ASP A 7 -30.14 -8.38 -35.67
C ASP A 7 -31.01 -7.60 -34.67
N ILE A 8 -30.87 -7.85 -33.36
CA ILE A 8 -31.65 -7.14 -32.34
C ILE A 8 -31.16 -5.71 -32.15
N ILE A 9 -29.85 -5.49 -32.17
CA ILE A 9 -29.26 -4.15 -32.07
C ILE A 9 -29.57 -3.34 -33.34
N GLY A 10 -29.46 -3.95 -34.52
CA GLY A 10 -29.83 -3.31 -35.80
C GLY A 10 -31.30 -2.89 -35.83
N LYS A 11 -32.22 -3.80 -35.49
CA LYS A 11 -33.66 -3.51 -35.48
C LYS A 11 -34.07 -2.41 -34.50
N ASN A 12 -33.40 -2.33 -33.34
CA ASN A 12 -33.68 -1.29 -32.35
C ASN A 12 -33.10 0.08 -32.73
N LEU A 13 -31.95 0.10 -33.42
CA LEU A 13 -31.37 1.34 -33.96
C LEU A 13 -32.20 1.87 -35.14
N ASP A 14 -32.67 0.99 -36.00
CA ASP A 14 -33.53 1.34 -37.14
C ASP A 14 -34.91 1.83 -36.67
N ALA A 15 -35.46 1.26 -35.60
CA ALA A 15 -36.67 1.76 -34.96
C ALA A 15 -36.46 3.14 -34.32
N ALA A 16 -35.32 3.39 -33.68
CA ALA A 16 -34.99 4.69 -33.10
C ALA A 16 -34.76 5.77 -34.18
N ARG A 17 -34.21 5.40 -35.35
CA ARG A 17 -34.09 6.27 -36.53
C ARG A 17 -35.44 6.56 -37.18
N ALA A 18 -36.31 5.56 -37.31
CA ALA A 18 -37.66 5.72 -37.84
C ALA A 18 -38.53 6.67 -36.97
N LEU A 19 -38.19 6.79 -35.68
CA LEU A 19 -38.86 7.66 -34.71
C LEU A 19 -38.13 9.00 -34.46
N GLY A 20 -37.03 9.27 -35.16
CA GLY A 20 -36.29 10.55 -35.07
C GLY A 20 -35.59 10.81 -33.73
N ALA A 21 -35.42 9.80 -32.87
CA ALA A 21 -35.01 9.95 -31.46
C ALA A 21 -33.55 9.54 -31.17
N GLU A 22 -32.70 9.47 -32.20
CA GLU A 22 -31.32 8.94 -32.12
C GLU A 22 -30.44 9.73 -31.12
N LYS A 23 -30.69 11.04 -30.95
CA LYS A 23 -29.93 11.89 -30.01
C LYS A 23 -30.37 11.72 -28.54
N GLU A 24 -31.64 11.44 -28.27
CA GLU A 24 -32.14 11.25 -26.89
C GLU A 24 -31.76 9.89 -26.31
N PHE A 25 -31.69 8.84 -27.14
CA PHE A 25 -31.22 7.52 -26.72
C PHE A 25 -29.75 7.55 -26.27
N ILE A 26 -28.92 8.34 -26.97
CA ILE A 26 -27.50 8.50 -26.65
C ILE A 26 -27.29 9.48 -25.49
N ALA A 27 -28.05 10.59 -25.44
CA ALA A 27 -27.94 11.58 -24.38
C ALA A 27 -28.41 11.09 -23.00
N ASN A 28 -29.49 10.28 -22.94
CA ASN A 28 -29.99 9.74 -21.67
C ASN A 28 -29.09 8.66 -21.05
N ARG A 29 -28.18 8.05 -21.84
CA ARG A 29 -27.15 7.13 -21.33
C ARG A 29 -25.99 7.87 -20.63
N ALA A 30 -25.79 9.15 -20.96
CA ALA A 30 -24.69 9.96 -20.43
C ALA A 30 -25.02 10.72 -19.13
N MET A 31 -26.31 10.88 -18.77
CA MET A 31 -26.73 11.86 -17.75
C MET A 31 -27.17 11.33 -16.37
N LYS A 32 -26.92 10.09 -15.96
CA LYS A 32 -27.24 9.65 -14.60
C LYS A 32 -26.09 8.92 -13.89
N GLN A 33 -25.22 9.74 -13.28
CA GLN A 33 -24.52 9.44 -12.04
C GLN A 33 -25.52 9.58 -10.89
N ASP A 34 -25.84 8.47 -10.24
CA ASP A 34 -25.69 8.34 -8.80
C ASP A 34 -25.92 6.87 -8.47
N GLY A 35 -24.83 6.21 -8.09
CA GLY A 35 -24.80 4.81 -7.75
C GLY A 35 -25.71 4.54 -6.56
N LYS A 36 -26.95 4.12 -6.84
CA LYS A 36 -27.78 3.18 -6.07
C LYS A 36 -29.14 3.07 -6.78
N ALA A 37 -29.44 1.86 -7.26
CA ALA A 37 -30.79 1.40 -7.64
C ALA A 37 -31.51 2.09 -8.82
N VAL A 38 -31.05 1.95 -10.07
CA VAL A 38 -31.86 2.34 -11.25
C VAL A 38 -31.67 1.44 -12.49
N VAL A 39 -31.59 0.11 -12.31
CA VAL A 39 -31.86 -0.83 -13.42
C VAL A 39 -33.31 -1.37 -13.34
N PHE A 40 -33.89 -1.37 -12.14
CA PHE A 40 -35.22 -1.90 -11.87
C PHE A 40 -36.38 -0.98 -12.31
N SER A 41 -36.20 0.34 -12.41
CA SER A 41 -37.30 1.23 -12.80
C SER A 41 -37.47 1.34 -14.31
N PHE A 42 -36.41 1.32 -15.13
CA PHE A 42 -36.58 1.68 -16.54
C PHE A 42 -37.33 0.63 -17.36
N PHE A 43 -37.04 -0.67 -17.22
CA PHE A 43 -37.80 -1.72 -17.93
C PHE A 43 -39.18 -1.97 -17.31
N GLY A 44 -39.30 -1.89 -15.98
CA GLY A 44 -40.58 -2.08 -15.28
C GLY A 44 -41.56 -0.92 -15.50
N GLU A 45 -41.06 0.30 -15.59
CA GLU A 45 -41.86 1.52 -15.78
C GLU A 45 -42.11 1.79 -17.26
N TRP A 46 -41.19 1.46 -18.18
CA TRP A 46 -41.44 1.44 -19.64
C TRP A 46 -42.45 0.37 -20.03
N ALA A 47 -42.35 -0.85 -19.49
CA ALA A 47 -43.35 -1.90 -19.71
C ALA A 47 -44.71 -1.52 -19.11
N ARG A 48 -44.77 -0.84 -17.95
CA ARG A 48 -46.02 -0.35 -17.34
C ARG A 48 -46.64 0.85 -18.06
N THR A 49 -45.84 1.75 -18.63
CA THR A 49 -46.32 2.98 -19.30
C THR A 49 -46.60 2.80 -20.79
N LYS A 50 -46.04 1.79 -21.46
CA LYS A 50 -46.40 1.42 -22.85
C LYS A 50 -47.45 0.30 -22.93
N LEU A 51 -47.67 -0.45 -21.85
CA LEU A 51 -48.92 -1.19 -21.64
C LEU A 51 -49.99 -0.29 -20.97
N ASP A 52 -50.06 0.98 -21.39
CA ASP A 52 -51.17 1.83 -21.00
C ASP A 52 -52.45 1.31 -21.67
N ARG A 53 -53.53 1.32 -20.90
CA ARG A 53 -54.79 0.59 -21.09
C ARG A 53 -55.58 0.95 -22.37
N ASN A 54 -55.08 1.89 -23.17
CA ASN A 54 -55.73 2.34 -24.40
C ASN A 54 -55.42 1.44 -25.61
N ALA A 55 -54.24 0.81 -25.69
CA ALA A 55 -53.95 -0.15 -26.76
C ALA A 55 -54.74 -1.48 -26.62
N VAL A 56 -55.20 -1.79 -25.39
CA VAL A 56 -56.09 -2.92 -25.12
C VAL A 56 -57.56 -2.55 -25.39
N HIS A 57 -57.90 -1.26 -25.44
CA HIS A 57 -59.24 -0.79 -25.76
C HIS A 57 -59.49 -0.68 -27.28
N ASP A 58 -58.46 -0.36 -28.06
CA ASP A 58 -58.57 -0.30 -29.53
C ASP A 58 -58.63 -1.69 -30.19
N LEU A 59 -58.16 -2.74 -29.50
CA LEU A 59 -58.36 -4.15 -29.91
C LEU A 59 -59.69 -4.76 -29.43
N ARG A 60 -60.51 -4.01 -28.66
CA ARG A 60 -61.87 -4.44 -28.26
C ARG A 60 -62.96 -4.07 -29.27
N GLY A 61 -62.62 -3.32 -30.32
CA GLY A 61 -63.58 -2.85 -31.32
C GLY A 61 -64.08 -3.93 -32.29
N GLU A 62 -63.31 -4.98 -32.53
CA GLU A 62 -63.67 -6.00 -33.51
C GLU A 62 -63.20 -7.39 -33.06
N MET A 63 -64.03 -8.10 -32.29
CA MET A 63 -64.28 -9.54 -32.46
C MET A 63 -65.22 -10.09 -31.37
N HIS A 64 -66.18 -10.90 -31.82
CA HIS A 64 -67.29 -11.48 -31.06
C HIS A 64 -66.88 -12.31 -29.81
N PRO A 65 -67.73 -12.36 -28.76
CA PRO A 65 -67.39 -12.94 -27.46
C PRO A 65 -67.75 -14.43 -27.36
N SER A 66 -67.05 -15.34 -28.05
CA SER A 66 -67.37 -16.77 -27.84
C SER A 66 -66.25 -17.81 -27.78
N LYS A 67 -64.97 -17.52 -28.05
CA LYS A 67 -63.87 -18.46 -27.74
C LYS A 67 -62.54 -17.73 -27.50
N PRO A 68 -61.84 -17.93 -26.37
CA PRO A 68 -60.43 -17.57 -26.31
C PRO A 68 -59.66 -18.47 -27.28
N SER A 69 -59.06 -17.89 -28.31
CA SER A 69 -58.28 -18.62 -29.30
C SER A 69 -57.02 -19.20 -28.65
N ALA A 70 -56.57 -20.37 -29.12
CA ALA A 70 -55.33 -21.03 -28.67
C ALA A 70 -54.08 -20.12 -28.79
N LEU A 71 -54.14 -19.06 -29.59
CA LEU A 71 -53.13 -18.01 -29.72
C LEU A 71 -52.96 -17.18 -28.42
N TRP A 72 -54.03 -16.90 -27.69
CA TRP A 72 -53.97 -16.08 -26.47
C TRP A 72 -53.32 -16.85 -25.29
N GLN A 73 -53.50 -18.17 -25.25
CA GLN A 73 -52.81 -19.05 -24.29
C GLN A 73 -51.34 -19.26 -24.65
N ALA A 74 -51.00 -19.31 -25.94
CA ALA A 74 -49.62 -19.39 -26.42
C ALA A 74 -48.84 -18.09 -26.14
N ASP A 75 -49.43 -16.92 -26.35
CA ASP A 75 -48.81 -15.62 -26.05
C ASP A 75 -48.63 -15.38 -24.55
N SER A 76 -49.61 -15.75 -23.73
CA SER A 76 -49.47 -15.67 -22.27
C SER A 76 -48.39 -16.62 -21.73
N ALA A 77 -48.26 -17.82 -22.31
CA ALA A 77 -47.21 -18.75 -21.96
C ALA A 77 -45.82 -18.26 -22.44
N LEU A 78 -45.71 -17.67 -23.62
CA LEU A 78 -44.48 -17.07 -24.15
C LEU A 78 -44.05 -15.83 -23.37
N ILE A 79 -44.98 -14.98 -22.94
CA ILE A 79 -44.70 -13.80 -22.10
C ILE A 79 -44.27 -14.23 -20.69
N ASN A 80 -44.91 -15.25 -20.12
CA ASN A 80 -44.50 -15.80 -18.82
C ASN A 80 -43.16 -16.56 -18.91
N LEU A 81 -42.87 -17.23 -20.02
CA LEU A 81 -41.59 -17.88 -20.28
C LEU A 81 -40.47 -16.86 -20.54
N ALA A 82 -40.74 -15.78 -21.27
CA ALA A 82 -39.81 -14.66 -21.48
C ALA A 82 -39.59 -13.87 -20.17
N GLY A 83 -40.62 -13.71 -19.35
CA GLY A 83 -40.55 -13.15 -18.01
C GLY A 83 -39.74 -14.02 -17.05
N SER A 84 -39.94 -15.34 -17.06
CA SER A 84 -39.18 -16.25 -16.19
C SER A 84 -37.73 -16.42 -16.65
N LEU A 85 -37.47 -16.50 -17.97
CA LEU A 85 -36.12 -16.53 -18.54
C LEU A 85 -35.35 -15.23 -18.34
N SER A 86 -36.03 -14.08 -18.37
CA SER A 86 -35.40 -12.79 -18.10
C SER A 86 -35.07 -12.64 -16.62
N VAL A 87 -35.99 -12.97 -15.70
CA VAL A 87 -35.72 -12.96 -14.26
C VAL A 87 -34.62 -13.97 -13.88
N SER A 88 -34.64 -15.20 -14.42
CA SER A 88 -33.60 -16.19 -14.12
C SER A 88 -32.23 -15.81 -14.68
N ARG A 89 -32.16 -15.18 -15.86
CA ARG A 89 -30.90 -14.67 -16.43
C ARG A 89 -30.41 -13.43 -15.69
N ILE A 90 -31.31 -12.55 -15.26
CA ILE A 90 -30.96 -11.36 -14.44
C ILE A 90 -30.41 -11.81 -13.09
N SER A 91 -31.07 -12.73 -12.38
CA SER A 91 -30.55 -13.27 -11.12
C SER A 91 -29.24 -14.06 -11.30
N ALA A 92 -29.06 -14.73 -12.45
CA ALA A 92 -27.80 -15.38 -12.80
C ALA A 92 -26.67 -14.40 -13.15
N LEU A 93 -26.98 -13.15 -13.53
CA LEU A 93 -26.02 -12.07 -13.76
C LEU A 93 -25.75 -11.25 -12.49
N GLU A 94 -26.75 -11.11 -11.60
CA GLU A 94 -26.61 -10.41 -10.31
C GLU A 94 -25.56 -11.06 -9.41
N ILE A 95 -25.50 -12.40 -9.38
CA ILE A 95 -24.54 -13.14 -8.54
C ILE A 95 -23.08 -12.87 -9.00
N PRO A 96 -22.69 -13.07 -10.27
CA PRO A 96 -21.37 -12.70 -10.80
C PRO A 96 -21.03 -11.21 -10.63
N ILE A 97 -21.99 -10.31 -10.87
CA ILE A 97 -21.78 -8.86 -10.68
C ILE A 97 -21.46 -8.55 -9.22
N SER A 98 -22.17 -9.18 -8.28
CA SER A 98 -21.96 -8.96 -6.84
C SER A 98 -20.60 -9.47 -6.37
N GLU A 99 -20.12 -10.61 -6.89
CA GLU A 99 -18.83 -11.19 -6.51
C GLU A 99 -17.65 -10.35 -7.05
N HIS A 100 -17.71 -9.94 -8.33
CA HIS A 100 -16.72 -9.03 -8.90
C HIS A 100 -16.71 -7.68 -8.18
N SER A 101 -17.89 -7.13 -7.88
CA SER A 101 -18.00 -5.84 -7.18
C SER A 101 -17.39 -5.91 -5.77
N SER A 102 -17.67 -6.96 -5.00
CA SER A 102 -17.11 -7.14 -3.65
C SER A 102 -15.58 -7.24 -3.68
N ARG A 103 -15.02 -8.06 -4.58
CA ARG A 103 -13.56 -8.21 -4.71
C ARG A 103 -12.87 -6.90 -5.12
N ILE A 104 -13.49 -6.16 -6.03
CA ILE A 104 -12.99 -4.86 -6.49
C ILE A 104 -13.05 -3.83 -5.34
N GLU A 105 -14.15 -3.78 -4.59
CA GLU A 105 -14.32 -2.89 -3.43
C GLU A 105 -13.29 -3.19 -2.34
N GLU A 106 -13.07 -4.45 -1.99
CA GLU A 106 -12.04 -4.83 -1.00
C GLU A 106 -10.62 -4.43 -1.44
N ALA A 107 -10.30 -4.62 -2.72
CA ALA A 107 -9.03 -4.21 -3.28
C ALA A 107 -8.91 -2.67 -3.27
N ARG A 108 -9.98 -1.96 -3.58
CA ARG A 108 -10.05 -0.49 -3.56
C ARG A 108 -9.82 0.05 -2.15
N ASP A 109 -10.50 -0.50 -1.15
CA ASP A 109 -10.35 -0.10 0.25
C ASP A 109 -8.93 -0.37 0.77
N THR A 110 -8.33 -1.47 0.34
CA THR A 110 -6.93 -1.79 0.64
C THR A 110 -5.97 -0.73 0.06
N VAL A 111 -6.18 -0.31 -1.19
CA VAL A 111 -5.41 0.77 -1.83
C VAL A 111 -5.56 2.09 -1.05
N VAL A 112 -6.80 2.50 -0.75
CA VAL A 112 -7.09 3.73 -0.02
C VAL A 112 -6.40 3.73 1.35
N ARG A 113 -6.55 2.63 2.11
CA ARG A 113 -5.93 2.47 3.43
C ARG A 113 -4.40 2.59 3.36
N ASP A 114 -3.78 1.92 2.39
CA ASP A 114 -2.32 1.81 2.32
C ASP A 114 -1.65 3.07 1.74
N ILE A 115 -2.39 3.88 0.97
CA ILE A 115 -1.91 5.13 0.36
C ILE A 115 -2.26 6.37 1.20
N ARG A 116 -3.30 6.32 2.04
CA ARG A 116 -3.67 7.42 2.95
C ARG A 116 -2.49 8.06 3.70
N PRO A 117 -1.50 7.32 4.21
CA PRO A 117 -0.32 7.92 4.87
C PRO A 117 0.50 8.82 3.94
N TYR A 118 0.59 8.50 2.65
CA TYR A 118 1.26 9.33 1.65
C TYR A 118 0.51 10.63 1.39
N ILE A 119 -0.82 10.55 1.28
CA ILE A 119 -1.69 11.72 1.10
C ILE A 119 -1.52 12.69 2.29
N ILE A 120 -1.57 12.15 3.51
CA ILE A 120 -1.40 12.94 4.74
C ILE A 120 -0.02 13.60 4.80
N GLU A 121 1.07 12.87 4.48
CA GLU A 121 2.41 13.45 4.56
C GLU A 121 2.66 14.50 3.46
N LYS A 122 2.11 14.30 2.26
CA LYS A 122 2.15 15.29 1.17
C LYS A 122 1.39 16.56 1.59
N GLU A 123 0.16 16.43 2.08
CA GLU A 123 -0.63 17.56 2.55
C GLU A 123 0.08 18.30 3.69
N LYS A 124 0.60 17.58 4.66
CA LYS A 124 1.36 18.17 5.77
C LYS A 124 2.62 18.91 5.29
N GLN A 125 3.28 18.43 4.26
CA GLN A 125 4.43 19.12 3.66
C GLN A 125 3.99 20.41 2.96
N GLU A 126 2.94 20.36 2.15
CA GLU A 126 2.33 21.53 1.50
C GLU A 126 1.91 22.59 2.53
N GLN A 127 1.26 22.17 3.62
CA GLN A 127 0.84 23.06 4.71
C GLN A 127 2.04 23.67 5.46
N LYS A 128 3.15 22.94 5.64
CA LYS A 128 4.39 23.50 6.22
C LYS A 128 5.04 24.52 5.30
N GLU A 129 5.10 24.24 4.00
CA GLU A 129 5.64 25.18 3.02
C GLU A 129 4.78 26.45 2.94
N LEU A 130 3.46 26.29 2.98
CA LEU A 130 2.53 27.41 3.09
C LEU A 130 2.80 28.21 4.37
N LEU A 131 2.90 27.56 5.54
CA LEU A 131 3.20 28.22 6.81
C LEU A 131 4.49 29.05 6.74
N VAL A 132 5.57 28.50 6.18
CA VAL A 132 6.83 29.22 5.98
C VAL A 132 6.64 30.46 5.09
N LYS A 133 5.89 30.34 3.99
CA LYS A 133 5.58 31.46 3.09
C LYS A 133 4.73 32.55 3.77
N LEU A 134 3.79 32.15 4.63
CA LEU A 134 2.94 33.06 5.41
C LEU A 134 3.72 33.81 6.49
N GLU A 135 4.63 33.12 7.19
CA GLU A 135 5.48 33.70 8.24
C GLU A 135 6.56 34.62 7.66
N SER A 136 7.10 34.30 6.49
CA SER A 136 8.15 35.06 5.80
C SER A 136 7.65 36.20 4.90
N ASN A 137 6.33 36.51 4.90
CA ASN A 137 5.73 37.55 4.06
C ASN A 137 5.97 37.38 2.54
N GLN A 138 6.18 36.15 2.07
CA GLN A 138 6.40 35.87 0.65
C GLN A 138 5.11 35.90 -0.19
N ILE A 139 3.95 35.85 0.46
CA ILE A 139 2.63 35.96 -0.17
C ILE A 139 2.06 37.35 0.13
N ARG A 140 1.56 38.03 -0.91
CA ARG A 140 0.86 39.31 -0.77
C ARG A 140 -0.59 39.04 -0.42
N PHE A 141 -1.08 39.74 0.60
CA PHE A 141 -2.48 39.67 1.06
C PHE A 141 -3.17 41.01 0.84
N ALA A 142 -4.49 41.00 0.64
CA ALA A 142 -5.27 42.22 0.53
C ALA A 142 -5.44 42.90 1.91
N SER A 143 -5.36 42.13 3.00
CA SER A 143 -5.39 42.65 4.37
C SER A 143 -4.59 41.80 5.37
N GLU A 144 -4.21 42.41 6.49
CA GLU A 144 -3.56 41.69 7.59
C GLU A 144 -4.50 40.68 8.27
N LYS A 145 -5.80 40.96 8.26
CA LYS A 145 -6.84 40.05 8.76
C LYS A 145 -6.89 38.75 7.95
N GLU A 146 -6.87 38.84 6.64
CA GLU A 146 -6.86 37.68 5.72
C GLU A 146 -5.61 36.81 5.94
N ARG A 147 -4.44 37.45 6.11
CA ARG A 147 -3.20 36.75 6.45
C ARG A 147 -3.31 36.01 7.77
N PHE A 148 -3.85 36.65 8.80
CA PHE A 148 -4.00 36.06 10.13
C PHE A 148 -4.97 34.86 10.12
N GLU A 149 -6.11 34.98 9.45
CA GLU A 149 -7.10 33.90 9.31
C GLU A 149 -6.49 32.68 8.60
N LEU A 150 -5.77 32.90 7.50
CA LEU A 150 -5.10 31.82 6.77
C LEU A 150 -3.96 31.18 7.58
N LEU A 151 -3.22 31.98 8.37
CA LEU A 151 -2.16 31.50 9.24
C LEU A 151 -2.70 30.58 10.34
N GLU A 152 -3.78 30.99 11.03
CA GLU A 152 -4.39 30.18 12.07
C GLU A 152 -5.05 28.93 11.50
N ALA A 153 -5.74 29.03 10.35
CA ALA A 153 -6.28 27.86 9.65
C ALA A 153 -5.19 26.85 9.25
N THR A 154 -4.05 27.33 8.75
CA THR A 154 -2.89 26.49 8.39
C THR A 154 -2.32 25.78 9.63
N LYS A 155 -2.17 26.49 10.76
CA LYS A 155 -1.70 25.90 12.02
C LYS A 155 -2.69 24.87 12.57
N GLU A 156 -3.99 25.15 12.51
CA GLU A 156 -5.04 24.22 12.94
C GLU A 156 -5.04 22.97 12.07
N ARG A 157 -4.92 23.11 10.74
CA ARG A 157 -4.82 21.97 9.83
C ARG A 157 -3.59 21.11 10.12
N LEU A 158 -2.44 21.72 10.40
CA LEU A 158 -1.23 21.00 10.82
C LEU A 158 -1.41 20.26 12.15
N ARG A 159 -2.15 20.84 13.11
CA ARG A 159 -2.49 20.17 14.38
C ARG A 159 -3.42 18.97 14.14
N ALA A 160 -4.39 19.10 13.24
CA ALA A 160 -5.32 18.02 12.88
C ALA A 160 -4.62 16.85 12.16
N LEU A 161 -3.65 17.13 11.28
CA LEU A 161 -2.88 16.11 10.56
C LEU A 161 -1.84 15.39 11.44
N ALA A 162 -1.44 15.99 12.57
CA ALA A 162 -0.41 15.45 13.46
C ALA A 162 -0.74 14.06 14.06
N PRO A 163 -1.94 13.77 14.61
CA PRO A 163 -2.29 12.44 15.11
C PRO A 163 -2.31 11.39 14.00
N GLU A 164 -2.89 11.69 12.82
CA GLU A 164 -2.97 10.73 11.71
C GLU A 164 -1.58 10.36 11.16
N SER A 165 -0.71 11.36 10.97
CA SER A 165 0.69 11.16 10.55
C SER A 165 1.52 10.36 11.56
N ARG A 166 1.17 10.39 12.85
CA ARG A 166 1.85 9.59 13.90
C ARG A 166 1.41 8.12 13.89
N GLN A 167 0.14 7.86 13.57
CA GLN A 167 -0.45 6.53 13.63
C GLN A 167 -0.09 5.67 12.42
N ALA A 168 0.05 6.26 11.23
CA ALA A 168 0.35 5.52 10.02
C ALA A 168 1.54 6.15 9.28
N ARG A 169 2.61 5.37 9.10
CA ARG A 169 3.78 5.78 8.32
C ARG A 169 3.66 5.30 6.88
N PRO A 170 4.05 6.12 5.88
CA PRO A 170 4.12 5.68 4.49
C PRO A 170 4.99 4.42 4.32
N GLN A 171 4.45 3.39 3.67
CA GLN A 171 5.14 2.12 3.37
C GLN A 171 5.15 1.88 1.86
N TYR A 172 6.30 2.13 1.23
CA TYR A 172 6.38 2.21 -0.23
C TYR A 172 6.05 0.89 -0.93
N THR A 173 6.73 -0.19 -0.55
CA THR A 173 6.48 -1.52 -1.13
C THR A 173 5.04 -1.98 -0.93
N ARG A 174 4.43 -1.65 0.22
CA ARG A 174 3.04 -2.00 0.52
C ARG A 174 2.06 -1.25 -0.39
N ALA A 175 2.25 0.05 -0.57
CA ALA A 175 1.45 0.86 -1.49
C ALA A 175 1.57 0.38 -2.94
N LEU A 176 2.77 0.02 -3.41
CA LEU A 176 2.94 -0.54 -4.76
C LEU A 176 2.23 -1.89 -4.90
N LYS A 177 2.34 -2.77 -3.90
CA LYS A 177 1.67 -4.09 -3.90
C LYS A 177 0.14 -3.95 -3.91
N SER A 178 -0.43 -3.02 -3.14
CA SER A 178 -1.89 -2.80 -3.14
C SER A 178 -2.39 -2.28 -4.49
N LEU A 179 -1.70 -1.30 -5.10
CA LEU A 179 -2.04 -0.78 -6.43
C LEU A 179 -1.96 -1.86 -7.51
N ARG A 180 -0.89 -2.66 -7.49
CA ARG A 180 -0.71 -3.78 -8.43
C ARG A 180 -1.81 -4.82 -8.27
N ASN A 181 -2.13 -5.20 -7.02
CA ASN A 181 -3.19 -6.16 -6.75
C ASN A 181 -4.55 -5.64 -7.22
N PHE A 182 -4.85 -4.36 -7.02
CA PHE A 182 -6.08 -3.77 -7.56
C PHE A 182 -6.13 -3.88 -9.09
N CYS A 183 -5.03 -3.56 -9.79
CA CYS A 183 -4.95 -3.74 -11.24
C CYS A 183 -5.20 -5.20 -11.65
N GLN A 184 -4.58 -6.16 -10.96
CA GLN A 184 -4.78 -7.59 -11.21
C GLN A 184 -6.22 -8.03 -11.00
N VAL A 185 -6.87 -7.61 -9.91
CA VAL A 185 -8.27 -7.93 -9.63
C VAL A 185 -9.19 -7.41 -10.73
N ILE A 186 -8.94 -6.20 -11.24
CA ILE A 186 -9.70 -5.64 -12.37
C ILE A 186 -9.46 -6.46 -13.64
N ILE A 187 -8.19 -6.78 -13.96
CA ILE A 187 -7.84 -7.59 -15.14
C ILE A 187 -8.50 -8.97 -15.08
N GLU A 188 -8.39 -9.67 -13.95
CA GLU A 188 -9.02 -10.98 -13.74
C GLU A 188 -10.55 -10.89 -13.87
N SER A 189 -11.17 -9.87 -13.27
CA SER A 189 -12.63 -9.68 -13.33
C SER A 189 -13.11 -9.36 -14.75
N MET A 190 -12.29 -8.67 -15.55
CA MET A 190 -12.55 -8.39 -16.97
C MET A 190 -12.43 -9.63 -17.86
N GLU A 191 -11.49 -10.52 -17.52
CA GLU A 191 -11.25 -11.77 -18.24
C GLU A 191 -12.32 -12.82 -17.92
N SER A 192 -12.83 -12.85 -16.69
CA SER A 192 -13.92 -13.74 -16.26
C SER A 192 -15.32 -13.23 -16.62
N ALA A 193 -15.51 -11.93 -16.83
CA ALA A 193 -16.80 -11.39 -17.24
C ALA A 193 -17.16 -11.86 -18.66
N GLU A 194 -18.33 -12.47 -18.82
CA GLU A 194 -18.81 -12.92 -20.14
C GLU A 194 -19.45 -11.77 -20.94
N GLU A 195 -20.09 -10.83 -20.27
CA GLU A 195 -20.84 -9.75 -20.91
C GLU A 195 -20.03 -8.45 -21.07
N ILE A 196 -20.16 -7.81 -22.24
CA ILE A 196 -19.50 -6.54 -22.56
C ILE A 196 -19.92 -5.42 -21.59
N VAL A 197 -21.18 -5.38 -21.17
CA VAL A 197 -21.68 -4.36 -20.23
C VAL A 197 -21.02 -4.49 -18.86
N MET A 198 -20.80 -5.72 -18.37
CA MET A 198 -20.08 -5.95 -17.12
C MET A 198 -18.62 -5.52 -17.25
N LYS A 199 -17.97 -5.80 -18.38
CA LYS A 199 -16.60 -5.33 -18.66
C LYS A 199 -16.50 -3.81 -18.62
N ASP A 200 -17.43 -3.12 -19.27
CA ASP A 200 -17.46 -1.65 -19.25
C ASP A 200 -17.65 -1.12 -17.82
N LEU A 201 -18.53 -1.73 -17.02
CA LEU A 201 -18.77 -1.35 -15.62
C LEU A 201 -17.54 -1.57 -14.73
N ILE A 202 -16.84 -2.69 -14.88
CA ILE A 202 -15.63 -3.03 -14.13
C ILE A 202 -14.48 -2.06 -14.48
N LEU A 203 -14.33 -1.74 -15.77
CA LEU A 203 -13.27 -0.85 -16.23
C LEU A 203 -13.53 0.63 -15.91
N ASN A 204 -14.80 1.04 -15.83
CA ASN A 204 -15.19 2.43 -15.63
C ASN A 204 -14.57 3.02 -14.36
N GLY A 205 -13.80 4.10 -14.50
CA GLY A 205 -13.16 4.80 -13.39
C GLY A 205 -11.98 4.06 -12.73
N SER A 206 -11.74 2.79 -13.04
CA SER A 206 -10.66 1.99 -12.43
C SER A 206 -9.26 2.50 -12.79
N ILE A 207 -9.05 2.93 -14.04
CA ILE A 207 -7.79 3.55 -14.48
C ILE A 207 -7.56 4.87 -13.74
N SER A 208 -8.55 5.77 -13.79
CA SER A 208 -8.47 7.07 -13.13
C SER A 208 -8.22 6.92 -11.63
N PHE A 209 -8.86 5.95 -10.97
CA PHE A 209 -8.62 5.63 -9.57
C PHE A 209 -7.16 5.24 -9.32
N VAL A 210 -6.60 4.29 -10.07
CA VAL A 210 -5.20 3.85 -9.91
C VAL A 210 -4.23 5.00 -10.16
N GLU A 211 -4.41 5.75 -11.25
CA GLU A 211 -3.52 6.84 -11.61
C GLU A 211 -3.55 7.97 -10.56
N THR A 212 -4.74 8.32 -10.06
CA THR A 212 -4.92 9.27 -8.93
C THR A 212 -4.19 8.78 -7.68
N MET A 213 -4.31 7.50 -7.36
CA MET A 213 -3.69 6.90 -6.18
C MET A 213 -2.16 6.75 -6.33
N MET A 214 -1.63 6.68 -7.54
CA MET A 214 -0.19 6.69 -7.80
C MET A 214 0.45 8.06 -7.59
N GLU A 215 -0.26 9.17 -7.77
CA GLU A 215 0.29 10.53 -7.64
C GLU A 215 0.96 10.86 -6.30
N PRO A 216 0.34 10.58 -5.13
CA PRO A 216 0.96 10.88 -3.83
C PRO A 216 2.15 9.96 -3.50
N VAL A 217 2.28 8.83 -4.21
CA VAL A 217 3.36 7.87 -3.98
C VAL A 217 4.58 8.29 -4.80
N GLU A 218 5.53 8.93 -4.13
CA GLU A 218 6.73 9.48 -4.77
C GLU A 218 7.46 8.43 -5.63
N THR A 219 7.86 8.81 -6.85
CA THR A 219 8.52 7.95 -7.84
C THR A 219 7.70 6.76 -8.35
N SER A 220 6.42 6.59 -8.00
CA SER A 220 5.58 5.48 -8.49
C SER A 220 5.67 5.31 -10.01
N TRP A 221 5.63 6.41 -10.75
CA TRP A 221 5.74 6.50 -12.22
C TRP A 221 7.15 6.31 -12.80
N LYS A 222 8.21 6.47 -12.01
CA LYS A 222 9.59 6.41 -12.51
C LYS A 222 10.03 4.96 -12.73
N GLY A 223 10.66 4.68 -13.86
CA GLY A 223 11.30 3.42 -14.18
C GLY A 223 12.52 3.16 -13.29
N ILE A 224 13.11 1.99 -13.49
CA ILE A 224 14.36 1.62 -12.83
C ILE A 224 15.49 1.79 -13.84
N PRO A 225 16.48 2.66 -13.57
CA PRO A 225 17.60 2.87 -14.49
C PRO A 225 18.23 1.55 -14.94
N GLY A 226 18.30 1.35 -16.26
CA GLY A 226 18.85 0.14 -16.88
C GLY A 226 17.98 -1.12 -16.80
N ARG A 227 16.73 -1.04 -16.31
CA ARG A 227 15.81 -2.18 -16.22
C ARG A 227 14.42 -1.90 -16.80
N SER A 228 13.87 -0.70 -16.60
CA SER A 228 12.58 -0.31 -17.17
C SER A 228 12.52 1.19 -17.41
N GLU A 229 11.75 1.58 -18.42
CA GLU A 229 11.47 2.98 -18.71
C GLU A 229 10.47 3.58 -17.72
N ASP A 230 10.41 4.91 -17.70
CA ASP A 230 9.37 5.65 -16.97
C ASP A 230 8.00 5.34 -17.57
N LEU A 231 7.00 5.14 -16.70
CA LEU A 231 5.63 4.94 -17.14
C LEU A 231 5.04 6.30 -17.56
N PRO A 232 4.56 6.45 -18.81
CA PRO A 232 3.96 7.70 -19.26
C PRO A 232 2.71 7.98 -18.43
N ARG A 233 2.51 9.24 -18.02
CA ARG A 233 1.35 9.67 -17.22
C ARG A 233 0.07 9.68 -18.03
N GLU A 234 0.16 10.03 -19.30
CA GLU A 234 -0.96 10.00 -20.23
C GLU A 234 -1.05 8.61 -20.87
N LYS A 235 -2.29 8.13 -21.05
CA LYS A 235 -2.53 6.90 -21.79
C LYS A 235 -2.23 7.16 -23.27
N PRO A 236 -1.34 6.37 -23.92
CA PRO A 236 -1.16 6.44 -25.37
C PRO A 236 -2.49 6.29 -26.12
N GLU A 237 -2.65 7.02 -27.23
CA GLU A 237 -3.90 7.05 -28.01
C GLU A 237 -4.30 5.68 -28.56
N ASP A 238 -3.31 4.83 -28.82
CA ASP A 238 -3.44 3.48 -29.37
C ASP A 238 -3.75 2.40 -28.30
N GLN A 239 -3.66 2.71 -27.01
CA GLN A 239 -3.92 1.74 -25.93
C GLN A 239 -5.39 1.70 -25.51
N THR A 240 -5.95 0.51 -25.36
CA THR A 240 -7.25 0.35 -24.68
C THR A 240 -7.11 0.57 -23.18
N GLY A 241 -8.23 0.75 -22.48
CA GLY A 241 -8.20 0.92 -21.02
C GLY A 241 -7.65 -0.30 -20.28
N ILE A 242 -7.91 -1.51 -20.78
CA ILE A 242 -7.37 -2.74 -20.19
C ILE A 242 -5.86 -2.88 -20.46
N ASP A 243 -5.39 -2.49 -21.64
CA ASP A 243 -3.95 -2.48 -21.96
C ASP A 243 -3.19 -1.52 -21.05
N ARG A 244 -3.82 -0.38 -20.73
CA ARG A 244 -3.28 0.58 -19.78
C ARG A 244 -3.13 -0.02 -18.38
N LEU A 245 -4.14 -0.73 -17.88
CA LEU A 245 -4.06 -1.42 -16.58
C LEU A 245 -3.01 -2.53 -16.57
N LYS A 246 -2.87 -3.28 -17.67
CA LYS A 246 -1.81 -4.29 -17.84
C LYS A 246 -0.42 -3.64 -17.79
N THR A 247 -0.24 -2.53 -18.49
CA THR A 247 1.01 -1.75 -18.49
C THR A 247 1.35 -1.21 -17.09
N ILE A 248 0.36 -0.63 -16.38
CA ILE A 248 0.55 -0.14 -15.00
C ILE A 248 0.92 -1.31 -14.08
N SER A 249 0.20 -2.43 -14.16
CA SER A 249 0.45 -3.63 -13.35
C SER A 249 1.86 -4.18 -13.56
N GLU A 250 2.29 -4.29 -14.82
CA GLU A 250 3.64 -4.74 -15.18
C GLU A 250 4.73 -3.80 -14.67
N HIS A 251 4.55 -2.48 -14.84
CA HIS A 251 5.48 -1.48 -14.31
C HIS A 251 5.63 -1.60 -12.79
N LEU A 252 4.51 -1.71 -12.06
CA LEU A 252 4.52 -1.90 -10.61
C LEU A 252 5.18 -3.23 -10.22
N ASN A 253 4.95 -4.31 -10.97
CA ASN A 253 5.58 -5.61 -10.76
C ASN A 253 7.10 -5.55 -10.89
N ILE A 254 7.62 -4.98 -11.98
CA ILE A 254 9.07 -4.83 -12.19
C ILE A 254 9.71 -4.10 -11.01
N LYS A 255 9.02 -3.08 -10.47
CA LYS A 255 9.49 -2.32 -9.31
C LYS A 255 9.46 -3.14 -8.03
N ILE A 256 8.35 -3.82 -7.76
CA ILE A 256 8.20 -4.70 -6.59
C ILE A 256 9.29 -5.78 -6.62
N GLU A 257 9.48 -6.46 -7.75
CA GLU A 257 10.51 -7.47 -7.94
C GLU A 257 11.92 -6.92 -7.73
N ALA A 258 12.22 -5.72 -8.23
CA ALA A 258 13.53 -5.12 -8.02
C ALA A 258 13.78 -4.77 -6.55
N ILE A 259 12.74 -4.33 -5.82
CA ILE A 259 12.83 -4.08 -4.38
C ILE A 259 13.03 -5.40 -3.64
N ASP A 260 12.19 -6.39 -3.93
CA ASP A 260 12.22 -7.69 -3.26
C ASP A 260 13.54 -8.42 -3.58
N ALA A 261 14.07 -8.33 -4.81
CA ALA A 261 15.39 -8.87 -5.17
C ALA A 261 16.54 -8.14 -4.46
N LYS A 262 16.48 -6.80 -4.33
CA LYS A 262 17.47 -6.05 -3.53
C LYS A 262 17.42 -6.43 -2.06
N GLN A 263 16.22 -6.63 -1.51
CA GLN A 263 16.05 -7.10 -0.14
C GLN A 263 16.60 -8.52 0.02
N PHE A 264 16.29 -9.43 -0.90
CA PHE A 264 16.78 -10.80 -0.87
C PHE A 264 18.30 -10.86 -0.93
N LYS A 265 18.94 -10.15 -1.87
CA LYS A 265 20.42 -10.08 -1.96
C LYS A 265 21.05 -9.53 -0.67
N ARG A 266 20.41 -8.55 -0.03
CA ARG A 266 20.89 -8.02 1.26
C ARG A 266 20.79 -9.05 2.37
N LEU A 267 19.67 -9.78 2.43
CA LEU A 267 19.46 -10.84 3.41
C LEU A 267 20.41 -12.03 3.18
N GLU A 268 20.63 -12.40 1.92
CA GLU A 268 21.59 -13.43 1.53
C GLU A 268 23.01 -13.04 1.95
N LYS A 269 23.46 -11.81 1.62
CA LYS A 269 24.76 -11.28 2.05
C LYS A 269 24.94 -11.38 3.57
N ILE A 270 23.92 -10.97 4.33
CA ILE A 270 23.89 -11.06 5.79
C ILE A 270 23.99 -12.51 6.26
N ALA A 271 23.18 -13.41 5.70
CA ALA A 271 23.13 -14.81 6.09
C ALA A 271 24.44 -15.56 5.76
N THR A 272 25.15 -15.13 4.71
CA THR A 272 26.45 -15.71 4.33
C THR A 272 27.64 -15.17 5.11
N GLN A 273 27.46 -14.09 5.90
CA GLN A 273 28.55 -13.51 6.67
C GLN A 273 28.97 -14.48 7.79
N PRO A 274 30.27 -14.82 7.95
CA PRO A 274 30.69 -15.93 8.82
C PRO A 274 30.23 -15.83 10.27
N ILE A 275 30.32 -14.64 10.88
CA ILE A 275 29.93 -14.39 12.28
C ILE A 275 28.42 -14.50 12.46
N ILE A 276 27.65 -13.93 11.54
CA ILE A 276 26.18 -13.98 11.56
C ILE A 276 25.71 -15.41 11.29
N LYS A 277 26.33 -16.12 10.34
CA LYS A 277 26.05 -17.52 10.05
C LYS A 277 26.26 -18.38 11.29
N GLU A 278 27.39 -18.23 11.97
CA GLU A 278 27.65 -18.95 13.24
C GLU A 278 26.60 -18.61 14.31
N ILE A 279 26.21 -17.34 14.44
CA ILE A 279 25.13 -16.93 15.37
C ILE A 279 23.80 -17.62 15.02
N LEU A 280 23.46 -17.69 13.74
CA LEU A 280 22.21 -18.34 13.29
C LEU A 280 22.26 -19.85 13.56
N GLU A 281 23.37 -20.52 13.25
CA GLU A 281 23.55 -21.95 13.52
C GLU A 281 23.46 -22.26 15.03
N ARG A 282 24.07 -21.41 15.88
CA ARG A 282 24.01 -21.55 17.34
C ARG A 282 22.65 -21.18 17.94
N HIS A 283 21.88 -20.33 17.26
CA HIS A 283 20.48 -20.08 17.60
C HIS A 283 19.63 -21.32 17.33
N GLU A 284 19.80 -21.92 16.15
CA GLU A 284 19.08 -23.12 15.72
C GLU A 284 19.39 -24.34 16.59
N SER A 285 20.64 -24.50 17.03
CA SER A 285 21.05 -25.56 17.97
C SER A 285 20.58 -25.34 19.41
N GLY A 286 20.14 -24.11 19.76
CA GLY A 286 19.73 -23.74 21.11
C GLY A 286 20.88 -23.37 22.05
N ASP A 287 22.09 -23.16 21.54
CA ASP A 287 23.28 -22.81 22.33
C ASP A 287 23.28 -21.33 22.78
N LEU A 288 22.51 -20.49 22.09
CA LEU A 288 22.39 -19.08 22.43
C LEU A 288 21.41 -18.80 23.58
N PRO A 289 21.79 -17.90 24.53
CA PRO A 289 20.90 -17.52 25.62
C PRO A 289 19.73 -16.66 25.11
N ARG A 290 18.49 -17.14 25.23
CA ARG A 290 17.28 -16.44 24.73
C ARG A 290 17.09 -15.02 25.26
N ASP A 291 17.48 -14.78 26.51
CA ASP A 291 17.43 -13.47 27.19
C ASP A 291 18.66 -12.59 26.92
N GLY A 292 19.61 -13.10 26.13
CA GLY A 292 20.83 -12.43 25.74
C GLY A 292 20.67 -11.45 24.59
N SER A 293 21.76 -10.75 24.32
CA SER A 293 21.86 -9.80 23.21
C SER A 293 23.24 -9.82 22.60
N ILE A 294 23.31 -9.55 21.31
CA ILE A 294 24.55 -9.54 20.53
C ILE A 294 24.82 -8.12 20.05
N PHE A 295 26.09 -7.74 19.96
CA PHE A 295 26.50 -6.65 19.08
C PHE A 295 27.83 -7.02 18.40
N PHE A 296 28.05 -6.44 17.23
CA PHE A 296 29.13 -6.81 16.32
C PHE A 296 30.36 -5.91 16.48
N PHE A 297 31.53 -6.44 16.14
CA PHE A 297 32.79 -5.73 16.00
C PHE A 297 33.15 -5.57 14.53
N LEU A 298 33.72 -4.41 14.23
CA LEU A 298 34.22 -4.07 12.91
C LEU A 298 35.74 -4.28 12.83
N ASP A 299 36.24 -4.50 11.61
CA ASP A 299 37.66 -4.50 11.22
C ASP A 299 38.50 -3.35 11.80
N SER A 300 37.87 -2.19 12.04
CA SER A 300 38.47 -1.02 12.71
C SER A 300 38.65 -1.16 14.23
N ASP A 301 38.49 -2.38 14.76
CA ASP A 301 38.69 -2.73 16.15
C ASP A 301 37.78 -1.91 17.11
N ARG A 302 36.52 -1.75 16.72
CA ARG A 302 35.48 -1.08 17.52
C ARG A 302 34.12 -1.74 17.32
N PRO A 303 33.18 -1.55 18.26
CA PRO A 303 31.81 -1.97 18.06
C PRO A 303 31.17 -1.31 16.82
N LEU A 304 30.25 -2.03 16.19
CA LEU A 304 29.27 -1.49 15.25
C LEU A 304 28.25 -0.67 16.06
N LEU A 305 28.21 0.63 15.78
CA LEU A 305 27.42 1.62 16.51
C LEU A 305 26.16 1.98 15.71
N ARG A 306 25.16 2.56 16.38
CA ARG A 306 23.90 2.95 15.70
C ARG A 306 24.14 3.94 14.55
N ILE A 307 25.17 4.76 14.66
CA ILE A 307 25.54 5.73 13.62
C ILE A 307 26.01 5.03 12.33
N ASP A 308 26.57 3.81 12.43
CA ASP A 308 26.99 3.02 11.27
C ASP A 308 25.79 2.40 10.55
N ALA A 309 24.76 2.00 11.30
CA ALA A 309 23.52 1.46 10.74
C ALA A 309 22.56 2.56 10.23
N CYS A 310 22.74 3.82 10.66
CA CYS A 310 21.91 4.95 10.28
C CYS A 310 22.71 6.26 10.28
N GLU A 311 23.20 6.67 9.11
CA GLU A 311 24.03 7.87 8.96
C GLU A 311 23.35 9.16 9.43
N LYS A 312 22.01 9.21 9.38
CA LYS A 312 21.21 10.39 9.76
C LYS A 312 20.21 10.04 10.87
N PRO A 313 20.67 9.96 12.14
CA PRO A 313 19.80 9.62 13.25
C PRO A 313 18.69 10.66 13.42
N LYS A 314 17.44 10.20 13.42
CA LYS A 314 16.27 11.08 13.60
C LYS A 314 16.15 11.49 15.08
N PRO A 315 16.14 12.79 15.41
CA PRO A 315 15.93 13.25 16.77
C PRO A 315 14.54 12.88 17.28
N ARG A 316 14.44 12.52 18.57
CA ARG A 316 13.15 12.36 19.25
C ARG A 316 12.51 13.74 19.50
N PRO A 317 11.20 13.83 19.74
CA PRO A 317 10.57 15.09 20.17
C PRO A 317 11.31 15.68 21.37
N GLY A 318 11.74 16.94 21.26
CA GLY A 318 12.52 17.65 22.30
C GLY A 318 14.04 17.35 22.31
N GLN A 319 14.55 16.52 21.40
CA GLN A 319 15.98 16.22 21.29
C GLN A 319 16.62 17.04 20.15
N SER A 320 17.79 17.65 20.40
CA SER A 320 18.56 18.29 19.33
C SER A 320 19.17 17.26 18.37
N LYS A 321 19.46 17.67 17.12
CA LYS A 321 20.16 16.83 16.14
C LYS A 321 21.51 16.34 16.68
N GLU A 322 22.28 17.24 17.29
CA GLU A 322 23.56 16.90 17.92
C GLU A 322 23.40 15.86 19.03
N SER A 323 22.36 15.99 19.87
CA SER A 323 22.09 15.00 20.91
C SER A 323 21.73 13.63 20.32
N ALA A 324 21.01 13.59 19.19
CA ALA A 324 20.71 12.35 18.48
C ALA A 324 21.97 11.70 17.91
N ILE A 325 22.87 12.49 17.30
CA ILE A 325 24.17 12.03 16.80
C ILE A 325 25.04 11.51 17.95
N ARG A 326 25.19 12.28 19.03
CA ARG A 326 25.95 11.86 20.23
C ARG A 326 25.46 10.54 20.79
N HIS A 327 24.14 10.35 20.87
CA HIS A 327 23.56 9.08 21.31
C HIS A 327 23.89 7.94 20.33
N ALA A 328 23.77 8.18 19.02
CA ALA A 328 24.00 7.16 18.00
C ALA A 328 25.47 6.69 17.93
N VAL A 329 26.42 7.60 18.11
CA VAL A 329 27.87 7.30 18.13
C VAL A 329 28.28 6.57 19.41
N LYS A 330 27.59 6.79 20.54
CA LYS A 330 27.95 6.16 21.82
C LYS A 330 27.29 4.81 22.10
N THR A 331 26.37 4.39 21.22
CA THR A 331 25.53 3.22 21.48
C THR A 331 25.81 2.13 20.45
N PRO A 332 26.24 0.92 20.86
CA PRO A 332 26.27 -0.23 19.98
C PRO A 332 24.89 -0.55 19.42
N GLU A 333 24.86 -1.07 18.20
CA GLU A 333 23.63 -1.56 17.59
C GLU A 333 23.40 -3.01 18.04
N PHE A 334 22.42 -3.20 18.91
CA PHE A 334 22.13 -4.50 19.53
C PHE A 334 21.20 -5.34 18.69
N LEU A 335 21.41 -6.65 18.72
CA LEU A 335 20.52 -7.70 18.27
C LEU A 335 20.02 -8.46 19.51
N ASP A 336 18.71 -8.49 19.75
CA ASP A 336 18.15 -9.30 20.84
C ASP A 336 17.95 -10.74 20.32
N ILE A 337 18.49 -11.74 21.02
CA ILE A 337 18.54 -13.14 20.55
C ILE A 337 17.12 -13.70 20.38
N SER A 338 16.21 -13.41 21.29
CA SER A 338 14.78 -13.79 21.19
C SER A 338 14.05 -13.27 19.94
N ARG A 339 14.62 -12.32 19.20
CA ARG A 339 14.02 -11.85 17.94
C ARG A 339 14.46 -12.67 16.73
N LEU A 340 15.46 -13.53 16.84
CA LEU A 340 15.90 -14.43 15.77
C LEU A 340 14.81 -15.44 15.39
N ASP A 341 13.98 -15.85 16.36
CA ASP A 341 12.80 -16.70 16.11
C ASP A 341 11.78 -16.07 15.14
N LYS A 342 11.83 -14.74 14.96
CA LYS A 342 10.95 -14.00 14.05
C LYS A 342 11.56 -13.81 12.66
N GLY A 343 12.71 -14.44 12.39
CA GLY A 343 13.46 -14.35 11.14
C GLY A 343 14.48 -13.21 11.10
N ILE A 344 15.22 -13.11 9.99
CA ILE A 344 16.33 -12.14 9.84
C ILE A 344 15.91 -10.78 9.27
N GLY A 345 14.69 -10.69 8.72
CA GLY A 345 14.13 -9.52 8.06
C GLY A 345 13.72 -8.38 9.01
N PRO A 346 13.11 -7.29 8.49
CA PRO A 346 12.72 -6.11 9.26
C PRO A 346 11.77 -6.39 10.42
N ASP A 347 10.82 -7.30 10.22
CA ASP A 347 9.84 -7.71 11.23
C ASP A 347 10.42 -8.72 12.24
N GLY A 348 11.60 -9.27 11.93
CA GLY A 348 12.31 -10.25 12.72
C GLY A 348 13.32 -9.65 13.69
N ALA A 349 14.53 -10.20 13.69
CA ALA A 349 15.69 -9.71 14.43
C ALA A 349 16.25 -8.39 13.86
N GLY A 350 15.82 -8.05 12.64
CA GLY A 350 16.17 -6.82 11.95
C GLY A 350 17.62 -6.78 11.49
N LEU A 351 18.22 -7.93 11.19
CA LEU A 351 19.62 -8.04 10.75
C LEU A 351 19.89 -7.24 9.46
N PHE A 352 18.85 -6.96 8.66
CA PHE A 352 18.93 -6.09 7.47
C PHE A 352 19.63 -4.74 7.74
N ARG A 353 19.60 -4.21 8.98
CA ARG A 353 20.27 -2.96 9.35
C ARG A 353 21.80 -3.02 9.30
N PHE A 354 22.36 -4.23 9.23
CA PHE A 354 23.80 -4.48 9.14
C PHE A 354 24.28 -4.73 7.70
N ALA A 355 23.37 -4.75 6.70
CA ALA A 355 23.69 -5.14 5.31
C ALA A 355 24.85 -4.35 4.69
N GLU A 356 24.91 -3.04 4.98
CA GLU A 356 25.93 -2.15 4.43
C GLU A 356 27.29 -2.30 5.15
N MET A 357 27.29 -2.83 6.37
CA MET A 357 28.49 -3.04 7.19
C MET A 357 28.95 -4.50 7.22
N THR A 358 28.25 -5.39 6.52
CA THR A 358 28.41 -6.85 6.62
C THR A 358 29.85 -7.30 6.31
N ASP A 359 30.49 -6.69 5.30
CA ASP A 359 31.87 -7.02 4.88
C ASP A 359 32.93 -6.60 5.91
N ARG A 360 32.55 -5.72 6.84
CA ARG A 360 33.44 -5.17 7.86
C ARG A 360 33.27 -5.85 9.21
N ILE A 361 32.25 -6.70 9.37
CA ILE A 361 32.01 -7.43 10.62
C ILE A 361 33.05 -8.54 10.71
N VAL A 362 33.85 -8.51 11.77
CA VAL A 362 34.93 -9.48 12.02
C VAL A 362 34.70 -10.31 13.27
N GLY A 363 33.85 -9.84 14.19
CA GLY A 363 33.49 -10.58 15.39
C GLY A 363 32.19 -10.11 16.04
N ALA A 364 31.80 -10.78 17.12
CA ALA A 364 30.62 -10.45 17.90
C ALA A 364 30.81 -10.81 19.38
N ILE A 365 30.03 -10.13 20.22
CA ILE A 365 29.96 -10.42 21.65
C ILE A 365 28.54 -10.83 22.00
N ILE A 366 28.40 -11.96 22.70
CA ILE A 366 27.15 -12.38 23.32
C ILE A 366 27.13 -11.87 24.75
N LEU A 367 26.12 -11.06 25.07
CA LEU A 367 25.85 -10.58 26.42
C LEU A 367 24.69 -11.34 27.04
N THR A 368 24.78 -11.64 28.33
CA THR A 368 23.66 -12.12 29.15
C THR A 368 23.38 -11.20 30.33
N PRO A 369 22.15 -11.21 30.85
CA PRO A 369 21.86 -10.57 32.13
C PRO A 369 22.75 -11.14 33.24
N VAL A 370 23.20 -10.27 34.14
CA VAL A 370 23.92 -10.69 35.36
C VAL A 370 22.89 -11.27 36.32
N VAL A 371 23.12 -12.50 36.78
CA VAL A 371 22.31 -13.17 37.80
C VAL A 371 23.10 -13.22 39.10
N GLN A 372 22.51 -12.73 40.18
CA GLN A 372 23.06 -12.77 41.54
C GLN A 372 21.97 -13.30 42.46
N ASP A 373 22.30 -14.31 43.28
CA ASP A 373 21.34 -14.96 44.20
C ASP A 373 20.06 -15.47 43.52
N GLY A 374 20.21 -15.99 42.29
CA GLY A 374 19.08 -16.47 41.48
C GLY A 374 18.20 -15.37 40.88
N GLN A 375 18.54 -14.09 41.08
CA GLN A 375 17.78 -12.95 40.57
C GLN A 375 18.58 -12.14 39.54
N ILE A 376 17.87 -11.63 38.53
CA ILE A 376 18.46 -10.75 37.52
C ILE A 376 18.78 -9.39 38.15
N VAL A 377 20.04 -8.99 38.12
CA VAL A 377 20.50 -7.72 38.66
C VAL A 377 20.02 -6.56 37.78
N LYS A 378 19.21 -5.67 38.36
CA LYS A 378 18.81 -4.40 37.74
C LYS A 378 19.49 -3.23 38.47
N LEU A 379 20.08 -2.32 37.72
CA LEU A 379 20.63 -1.10 38.29
C LEU A 379 19.50 -0.09 38.56
N PRO A 380 19.55 0.65 39.68
CA PRO A 380 18.58 1.70 39.97
C PRO A 380 18.44 2.69 38.80
N GLY A 381 17.20 2.97 38.39
CA GLY A 381 16.91 3.87 37.27
C GLY A 381 17.10 3.30 35.87
N MET A 382 17.59 2.05 35.73
CA MET A 382 17.73 1.40 34.42
C MET A 382 16.55 0.47 34.11
N LYS A 383 15.97 0.64 32.91
CA LYS A 383 14.90 -0.26 32.41
C LYS A 383 15.43 -1.64 32.00
N LYS A 384 16.70 -1.72 31.60
CA LYS A 384 17.35 -2.97 31.15
C LYS A 384 18.24 -3.54 32.26
N PRO A 385 18.36 -4.87 32.38
CA PRO A 385 19.21 -5.49 33.38
C PRO A 385 20.69 -5.18 33.13
N LYS A 386 21.51 -5.32 34.18
CA LYS A 386 22.96 -5.31 34.04
C LYS A 386 23.36 -6.49 33.15
N ARG A 387 24.28 -6.26 32.21
CA ARG A 387 24.73 -7.27 31.25
C ARG A 387 26.23 -7.50 31.36
N GLN A 388 26.66 -8.73 31.11
CA GLN A 388 28.07 -9.14 31.06
C GLN A 388 28.33 -9.97 29.81
N VAL A 389 29.59 -10.01 29.38
CA VAL A 389 30.06 -10.88 28.30
C VAL A 389 29.90 -12.33 28.75
N LYS A 390 29.11 -13.10 28.00
CA LYS A 390 29.07 -14.57 28.13
C LYS A 390 30.14 -15.18 27.25
N GLU A 391 30.23 -14.73 26.00
CA GLU A 391 31.01 -15.40 24.97
C GLU A 391 31.39 -14.43 23.84
N LEU A 392 32.45 -14.78 23.12
CA LEU A 392 33.02 -14.05 22.00
C LEU A 392 32.96 -14.95 20.76
N ILE A 393 32.69 -14.36 19.60
CA ILE A 393 32.68 -15.05 18.31
C ILE A 393 33.59 -14.27 17.35
N GLY A 394 34.47 -14.98 16.64
CA GLY A 394 35.40 -14.40 15.67
C GLY A 394 36.44 -13.46 16.28
N GLU A 395 36.85 -12.47 15.51
CA GLU A 395 37.87 -11.50 15.91
C GLU A 395 37.24 -10.39 16.77
N VAL A 396 37.53 -10.46 18.08
CA VAL A 396 37.20 -9.40 19.04
C VAL A 396 38.51 -8.90 19.64
N PRO A 397 38.68 -7.58 19.87
CA PRO A 397 39.84 -7.03 20.58
C PRO A 397 40.22 -7.84 21.82
N GLU A 398 41.50 -8.19 21.93
CA GLU A 398 42.06 -9.01 23.03
C GLU A 398 41.76 -8.46 24.42
N CYS A 399 41.55 -7.14 24.53
CA CYS A 399 41.21 -6.48 25.78
C CYS A 399 39.79 -6.81 26.30
N ILE A 400 39.00 -7.58 25.55
CA ILE A 400 37.66 -8.01 25.92
C ILE A 400 37.66 -9.49 26.28
N GLU A 401 37.14 -9.77 27.46
CA GLU A 401 37.16 -11.10 28.06
C GLU A 401 35.75 -11.54 28.47
N PRO A 402 35.47 -12.86 28.50
CA PRO A 402 34.29 -13.39 29.17
C PRO A 402 34.14 -12.85 30.59
N THR A 403 32.91 -12.72 31.07
CA THR A 403 32.51 -12.13 32.36
C THR A 403 32.69 -10.61 32.50
N MET A 404 33.34 -9.95 31.54
CA MET A 404 33.48 -8.49 31.56
C MET A 404 32.10 -7.80 31.53
N SER A 405 31.90 -6.80 32.38
CA SER A 405 30.64 -6.04 32.36
C SER A 405 30.52 -5.20 31.09
N TYR A 406 29.30 -5.05 30.56
CA TYR A 406 29.05 -4.23 29.36
C TYR A 406 29.60 -2.80 29.48
N GLY A 407 29.50 -2.18 30.67
CA GLY A 407 30.07 -0.86 30.91
C GLY A 407 31.60 -0.83 30.80
N ALA A 408 32.28 -1.87 31.28
CA ALA A 408 33.73 -2.00 31.12
C ALA A 408 34.14 -2.16 29.65
N VAL A 409 33.39 -2.97 28.89
CA VAL A 409 33.58 -3.11 27.44
C VAL A 409 33.48 -1.75 26.75
N LEU A 410 32.41 -0.97 27.00
CA LEU A 410 32.26 0.36 26.40
C LEU A 410 33.40 1.32 26.75
N ASN A 411 33.89 1.28 27.98
CA ASN A 411 34.97 2.16 28.43
C ASN A 411 36.28 1.90 27.67
N LYS A 412 36.57 0.66 27.26
CA LYS A 412 37.75 0.34 26.45
C LYS A 412 37.74 1.05 25.09
N PHE A 413 36.56 1.26 24.50
CA PHE A 413 36.43 1.89 23.18
C PHE A 413 36.14 3.39 23.23
N ARG A 414 36.05 3.98 24.43
CA ARG A 414 35.74 5.40 24.60
C ARG A 414 36.63 6.33 23.77
N PRO A 415 37.97 6.16 23.67
CA PRO A 415 38.80 7.03 22.84
C PRO A 415 38.43 6.96 21.35
N LYS A 416 38.15 5.77 20.81
CA LYS A 416 37.74 5.58 19.42
C LYS A 416 36.36 6.19 19.14
N ILE A 417 35.44 6.05 20.10
CA ILE A 417 34.09 6.64 20.04
C ILE A 417 34.16 8.17 20.08
N GLU A 418 35.02 8.75 20.92
CA GLU A 418 35.20 10.20 21.02
C GLU A 418 35.80 10.79 19.74
N LYS A 419 36.77 10.09 19.13
CA LYS A 419 37.30 10.46 17.81
C LYS A 419 36.21 10.45 16.73
N LEU A 420 35.45 9.36 16.61
CA LEU A 420 34.35 9.24 15.65
C LEU A 420 33.27 10.32 15.87
N LEU A 421 33.00 10.66 17.13
CA LEU A 421 32.03 11.71 17.45
C LEU A 421 32.50 13.09 16.99
N ALA A 422 33.78 13.40 17.17
CA ALA A 422 34.36 14.64 16.67
C ALA A 422 34.21 14.74 15.14
N ASP A 423 34.57 13.66 14.43
CA ASP A 423 34.47 13.60 12.97
C ASP A 423 33.01 13.80 12.49
N LYS A 424 32.03 13.21 13.19
CA LYS A 424 30.60 13.30 12.83
C LYS A 424 29.91 14.59 13.25
N LEU A 425 30.53 15.43 14.08
CA LEU A 425 29.99 16.74 14.46
C LEU A 425 30.61 17.89 13.66
N MET A 426 31.72 17.66 12.94
CA MET A 426 32.30 18.64 12.03
C MET A 426 31.61 18.71 10.66
N TYR A 427 30.79 17.70 10.33
CA TYR A 427 29.92 17.63 9.15
C TYR A 427 28.45 17.70 9.58
#